data_AF-A0A6U9QR08-F1
#
_entry.id   AF-A0A6U9QR08-F1
#
_cell.length_a   1.000
_cell.length_b   1.000
_cell.length_c   1.000
_cell.angle_alpha   90.00
_cell.angle_beta   90.00
_cell.angle_gamma   90.00
#
_symmetry.space_group_name_H-M   'P 1'
#
loop_
_entity.id
_entity.type
_entity.pdbx_description
1 polymer ?
#
loop_
_entity_poly.entity_id
_entity_poly.type
_entity_poly.pdbx_seq_one_letter_code
_entity_poly.pdbx_strand_id
1 'polypeptide(L)'
;DTTMCASRTWTRTCAAKVSRRSTVARSAREDGKADRVALLIRTSDRLAPFDRQLYNKAMAIWEEVETLQPEQRMKLLEKLTDKDIEKLWYIAGDRYKVDASIRNKVMGPDYSVHKEFPLGFEEARPTLSGGEDPSLVRYHGRAVGIPALVRNFEKVFWMPPMTTELKGRVLLRKGSFVGTLWPLYYHVNIAPSVVPGTGELADATLDYLDPPFLGLNAADIPQVDSSTQLRKYWTKLLLLSIVNAAVGIGVASRFMQGASAPVGTLLKNLLQRPFFLVFAGLFWMMATALVAVVTLPETSPWPFPKRHLPPFEGLVDYLRHVGPGVFVGVGWKPPGRRPPTWWPWEGWIPWGTTRPPNSGLNGERKFFTFIMVRSP
;
A
#
# COMPACT_ATOMS: atom_id res chain seq x y z
N ASP A 1 -34.05 63.25 3.77
CA ASP A 1 -32.80 62.61 3.32
C ASP A 1 -32.39 61.51 4.28
N THR A 2 -32.96 60.33 4.05
CA THR A 2 -32.96 59.19 4.96
C THR A 2 -32.15 58.07 4.30
N THR A 3 -30.90 57.94 4.76
CA THR A 3 -30.17 56.70 5.04
C THR A 3 -30.36 55.48 4.11
N MET A 4 -29.37 55.29 3.22
CA MET A 4 -28.98 54.01 2.63
C MET A 4 -28.56 53.01 3.71
N CYS A 5 -29.18 51.83 3.77
CA CYS A 5 -28.57 50.58 4.26
C CYS A 5 -29.55 49.40 4.10
N ALA A 6 -29.44 48.63 3.00
CA ALA A 6 -29.78 47.19 2.95
C ALA A 6 -29.79 46.65 1.51
N SER A 7 -28.68 46.06 1.02
CA SER A 7 -28.75 45.07 -0.09
C SER A 7 -27.44 44.28 -0.35
N ARG A 8 -26.59 44.01 0.66
CA ARG A 8 -25.32 43.27 0.44
C ARG A 8 -25.30 41.81 0.91
N THR A 9 -26.37 41.29 1.51
CA THR A 9 -26.37 39.94 2.11
C THR A 9 -26.96 38.84 1.21
N TRP A 10 -27.68 39.17 0.14
CA TRP A 10 -28.34 38.16 -0.72
C TRP A 10 -27.47 37.62 -1.86
N THR A 11 -26.39 38.31 -2.25
CA THR A 11 -25.50 37.86 -3.34
C THR A 11 -24.47 36.81 -2.92
N ARG A 12 -24.14 36.71 -1.62
CA ARG A 12 -23.14 35.74 -1.13
C ARG A 12 -23.69 34.30 -1.01
N THR A 13 -24.96 34.13 -0.67
CA THR A 13 -25.54 32.80 -0.42
C THR A 13 -25.85 32.04 -1.72
N CYS A 14 -26.23 32.75 -2.79
CA CYS A 14 -26.45 32.14 -4.11
C CYS A 14 -25.14 31.77 -4.81
N ALA A 15 -24.11 32.62 -4.72
CA ALA A 15 -22.78 32.32 -5.26
C ALA A 15 -22.14 31.08 -4.61
N ALA A 16 -22.27 30.93 -3.29
CA ALA A 16 -21.78 29.75 -2.56
C ALA A 16 -22.51 28.45 -2.96
N LYS A 17 -23.81 28.53 -3.30
CA LYS A 17 -24.62 27.35 -3.68
C LYS A 17 -24.35 26.90 -5.11
N VAL A 18 -24.09 27.83 -6.03
CA VAL A 18 -23.67 27.53 -7.42
C VAL A 18 -22.25 26.97 -7.44
N SER A 19 -21.32 27.54 -6.66
CA SER A 19 -19.97 27.00 -6.51
C SER A 19 -19.96 25.58 -5.95
N ARG A 20 -20.79 25.25 -4.95
CA ARG A 20 -20.87 23.87 -4.43
C ARG A 20 -21.44 22.87 -5.44
N ARG A 21 -22.43 23.24 -6.26
CA ARG A 21 -22.99 22.34 -7.28
C ARG A 21 -22.02 22.04 -8.42
N SER A 22 -21.22 23.03 -8.85
CA SER A 22 -20.21 22.80 -9.88
C SER A 22 -19.07 21.90 -9.36
N THR A 23 -18.65 22.07 -8.10
CA THR A 23 -17.62 21.19 -7.50
C THR A 23 -18.11 19.75 -7.35
N VAL A 24 -19.36 19.52 -6.96
CA VAL A 24 -19.94 18.17 -6.84
C VAL A 24 -20.12 17.49 -8.20
N ALA A 25 -20.59 18.21 -9.21
CA ALA A 25 -20.70 17.65 -10.57
C ALA A 25 -19.32 17.34 -11.18
N ARG A 26 -18.31 18.16 -10.88
CA ARG A 26 -16.93 17.92 -11.31
C ARG A 26 -16.34 16.71 -10.60
N SER A 27 -16.54 16.58 -9.27
CA SER A 27 -16.02 15.43 -8.52
C SER A 27 -16.68 14.12 -8.97
N ALA A 28 -17.99 14.11 -9.24
CA ALA A 28 -18.68 12.92 -9.74
C ALA A 28 -18.18 12.49 -11.13
N ARG A 29 -17.85 13.45 -12.01
CA ARG A 29 -17.26 13.15 -13.33
C ARG A 29 -15.81 12.70 -13.23
N GLU A 30 -15.05 13.26 -12.29
CA GLU A 30 -13.66 12.88 -12.00
C GLU A 30 -13.61 11.46 -11.40
N ASP A 31 -14.54 11.09 -10.53
CA ASP A 31 -14.57 9.75 -9.93
C ASP A 31 -14.80 8.62 -10.95
N GLY A 32 -15.51 8.91 -12.04
CA GLY A 32 -15.77 7.95 -13.11
C GLY A 32 -14.54 7.60 -13.98
N LYS A 33 -13.44 8.35 -13.91
CA LYS A 33 -12.26 8.06 -14.73
C LYS A 33 -11.60 6.73 -14.37
N ALA A 34 -11.39 6.46 -13.07
CA ALA A 34 -10.80 5.20 -12.61
C ALA A 34 -11.69 4.00 -13.00
N ASP A 35 -13.02 4.17 -12.92
CA ASP A 35 -13.98 3.15 -13.35
C ASP A 35 -13.90 2.89 -14.86
N ARG A 36 -13.73 3.93 -15.68
CA ARG A 36 -13.51 3.79 -17.13
C ARG A 36 -12.23 3.01 -17.43
N VAL A 37 -11.12 3.32 -16.75
CA VAL A 37 -9.84 2.59 -16.95
C VAL A 37 -9.98 1.13 -16.52
N ALA A 38 -10.60 0.86 -15.37
CA ALA A 38 -10.87 -0.51 -14.93
C ALA A 38 -11.77 -1.28 -15.92
N LEU A 39 -12.80 -0.63 -16.47
CA LEU A 39 -13.66 -1.20 -17.50
C LEU A 39 -12.88 -1.50 -18.78
N LEU A 40 -12.03 -0.58 -19.23
CA LEU A 40 -11.17 -0.75 -20.40
C LEU A 40 -10.24 -1.96 -20.24
N ILE A 41 -9.58 -2.11 -19.09
CA ILE A 41 -8.74 -3.27 -18.79
C ILE A 41 -9.56 -4.56 -18.88
N ARG A 42 -10.75 -4.59 -18.27
CA ARG A 42 -11.64 -5.75 -18.27
C ARG A 42 -12.09 -6.14 -19.68
N THR A 43 -12.53 -5.17 -20.48
CA THR A 43 -13.10 -5.41 -21.81
C THR A 43 -12.07 -5.45 -22.94
N SER A 44 -10.80 -5.16 -22.67
CA SER A 44 -9.74 -5.06 -23.69
C SER A 44 -9.57 -6.26 -24.62
N ASP A 45 -10.05 -7.46 -24.27
CA ASP A 45 -10.01 -8.62 -25.19
C ASP A 45 -11.17 -8.65 -26.18
N ARG A 46 -12.26 -7.96 -25.84
CA ARG A 46 -13.45 -7.80 -26.68
C ARG A 46 -13.35 -6.58 -27.60
N LEU A 47 -12.42 -5.67 -27.29
CA LEU A 47 -12.08 -4.56 -28.18
C LEU A 47 -11.29 -5.13 -29.36
N ALA A 48 -12.01 -5.52 -30.40
CA ALA A 48 -11.46 -5.82 -31.71
C ALA A 48 -11.41 -4.50 -32.50
N PRO A 49 -10.25 -3.81 -32.56
CA PRO A 49 -10.10 -2.65 -33.42
C PRO A 49 -10.35 -3.07 -34.87
N PHE A 50 -10.90 -2.15 -35.67
CA PHE A 50 -11.06 -2.36 -37.10
C PHE A 50 -9.71 -2.65 -37.78
N ASP A 51 -8.65 -1.98 -37.32
CA ASP A 51 -7.26 -2.26 -37.72
C ASP A 51 -6.44 -2.80 -36.53
N ARG A 52 -6.02 -4.07 -36.64
CA ARG A 52 -5.20 -4.73 -35.61
C ARG A 52 -3.76 -4.21 -35.56
N GLN A 53 -3.25 -3.64 -36.65
CA GLN A 53 -1.87 -3.15 -36.70
C GLN A 53 -1.70 -1.81 -35.99
N LEU A 54 -2.76 -0.98 -35.99
CA LEU A 54 -2.73 0.36 -35.40
C LEU A 54 -3.06 0.38 -33.90
N TYR A 55 -3.72 -0.65 -33.40
CA TYR A 55 -4.19 -0.67 -32.02
C TYR A 55 -3.34 -1.59 -31.14
N ASN A 56 -2.60 -0.97 -30.22
CA ASN A 56 -1.94 -1.67 -29.14
C ASN A 56 -2.68 -1.40 -27.82
N LYS A 57 -3.16 -2.47 -27.18
CA LYS A 57 -3.92 -2.38 -25.92
C LYS A 57 -3.12 -1.68 -24.81
N ALA A 58 -1.81 -1.91 -24.75
CA ALA A 58 -0.94 -1.31 -23.74
C ALA A 58 -0.88 0.20 -23.91
N MET A 59 -0.74 0.69 -25.15
CA MET A 59 -0.69 2.12 -25.45
C MET A 59 -2.02 2.82 -25.15
N ALA A 60 -3.15 2.22 -25.52
CA ALA A 60 -4.46 2.78 -25.19
C ALA A 60 -4.71 2.87 -23.68
N ILE A 61 -4.28 1.87 -22.90
CA ILE A 61 -4.39 1.89 -21.44
C ILE A 61 -3.43 2.92 -20.84
N TRP A 62 -2.21 3.04 -21.38
CA TRP A 62 -1.23 4.02 -20.95
C TRP A 62 -1.80 5.44 -21.00
N GLU A 63 -2.32 5.85 -22.16
CA GLU A 63 -2.91 7.17 -22.37
C GLU A 63 -4.01 7.45 -21.35
N GLU A 64 -4.89 6.48 -21.10
CA GLU A 64 -5.98 6.63 -20.15
C GLU A 64 -5.48 6.72 -18.70
N VAL A 65 -4.45 5.95 -18.32
CA VAL A 65 -3.81 6.01 -17.00
C VAL A 65 -3.11 7.35 -16.78
N GLU A 66 -2.46 7.90 -17.81
CA GLU A 66 -1.82 9.22 -17.74
C GLU A 66 -2.83 10.33 -17.41
N THR A 67 -4.08 10.22 -17.87
CA THR A 67 -5.14 11.19 -17.54
C THR A 67 -5.65 11.12 -16.10
N LEU A 68 -5.22 10.11 -15.32
CA LEU A 68 -5.60 9.94 -13.92
C LEU A 68 -4.70 10.77 -13.01
N GLN A 69 -5.34 11.51 -12.11
CA GLN A 69 -4.68 12.14 -10.96
C GLN A 69 -4.20 11.07 -9.96
N PRO A 70 -3.18 11.35 -9.13
CA PRO A 70 -2.65 10.38 -8.17
C PRO A 70 -3.71 9.71 -7.28
N GLU A 71 -4.69 10.46 -6.78
CA GLU A 71 -5.78 9.93 -5.95
C GLU A 71 -6.71 9.00 -6.74
N GLN A 72 -6.90 9.26 -8.03
CA GLN A 72 -7.71 8.43 -8.91
C GLN A 72 -7.00 7.12 -9.24
N ARG A 73 -5.67 7.11 -9.32
CA ARG A 73 -4.88 5.87 -9.48
C ARG A 73 -5.04 4.98 -8.25
N MET A 74 -5.13 5.57 -7.05
CA MET A 74 -5.44 4.82 -5.83
C MET A 74 -6.85 4.20 -5.88
N LYS A 75 -7.85 4.92 -6.41
CA LYS A 75 -9.18 4.33 -6.65
C LYS A 75 -9.14 3.22 -7.69
N LEU A 76 -8.32 3.34 -8.75
CA LEU A 76 -8.14 2.29 -9.76
C LEU A 76 -7.70 0.96 -9.10
N LEU A 77 -6.78 1.02 -8.13
CA LEU A 77 -6.34 -0.15 -7.36
C LEU A 77 -7.52 -0.89 -6.70
N GLU A 78 -8.51 -0.16 -6.18
CA GLU A 78 -9.70 -0.74 -5.53
C GLU A 78 -10.68 -1.34 -6.54
N LYS A 79 -10.80 -0.73 -7.72
CA LYS A 79 -11.78 -1.13 -8.76
C LYS A 79 -11.37 -2.34 -9.59
N LEU A 80 -10.08 -2.62 -9.68
CA LEU A 80 -9.60 -3.81 -10.39
C LEU A 80 -10.02 -5.09 -9.66
N THR A 81 -10.28 -6.15 -10.40
CA THR A 81 -10.41 -7.50 -9.84
C THR A 81 -9.09 -8.26 -9.90
N ASP A 82 -9.01 -9.40 -9.22
CA ASP A 82 -7.83 -10.27 -9.25
C ASP A 82 -7.48 -10.70 -10.69
N LYS A 83 -8.50 -11.02 -11.51
CA LYS A 83 -8.34 -11.34 -12.94
C LYS A 83 -7.86 -10.14 -13.75
N ASP A 84 -8.34 -8.93 -13.44
CA ASP A 84 -7.93 -7.72 -14.14
C ASP A 84 -6.43 -7.44 -13.90
N ILE A 85 -5.91 -7.68 -12.69
CA ILE A 85 -4.48 -7.53 -12.36
C ILE A 85 -3.62 -8.55 -13.12
N GLU A 86 -4.02 -9.83 -13.13
CA GLU A 86 -3.31 -10.87 -13.88
C GLU A 86 -3.27 -10.55 -15.38
N LYS A 87 -4.39 -10.08 -15.91
CA LYS A 87 -4.51 -9.66 -17.30
C LYS A 87 -3.63 -8.44 -17.62
N LEU A 88 -3.54 -7.49 -16.69
CA LEU A 88 -2.75 -6.27 -16.86
C LEU A 88 -1.26 -6.57 -17.10
N TRP A 89 -0.74 -7.64 -16.49
CA TRP A 89 0.64 -8.09 -16.75
C TRP A 89 0.88 -8.38 -18.24
N TYR A 90 -0.02 -9.14 -18.87
CA TYR A 90 0.09 -9.49 -20.29
C TYR A 90 -0.13 -8.28 -21.19
N ILE A 91 -1.12 -7.44 -20.87
CA ILE A 91 -1.36 -6.22 -21.64
C ILE A 91 -0.14 -5.30 -21.58
N ALA A 92 0.46 -5.08 -20.41
CA ALA A 92 1.66 -4.26 -20.29
C ALA A 92 2.84 -4.83 -21.10
N GLY A 93 2.91 -6.15 -21.26
CA GLY A 93 3.88 -6.82 -22.12
C GLY A 93 3.71 -6.53 -23.62
N ASP A 94 2.50 -6.20 -24.07
CA ASP A 94 2.27 -5.84 -25.48
C ASP A 94 2.95 -4.53 -25.88
N ARG A 95 3.40 -3.70 -24.92
CA ARG A 95 4.20 -2.49 -25.19
C ARG A 95 5.53 -2.81 -25.86
N TYR A 96 6.12 -3.96 -25.57
CA TYR A 96 7.40 -4.36 -26.17
C TYR A 96 7.28 -4.79 -27.64
N LYS A 97 6.05 -5.02 -28.12
CA LYS A 97 5.77 -5.39 -29.52
C LYS A 97 5.59 -4.17 -30.43
N VAL A 98 5.49 -2.96 -29.86
CA VAL A 98 5.29 -1.72 -30.59
C VAL A 98 6.64 -1.14 -31.01
N ASP A 99 6.69 -0.57 -32.21
CA ASP A 99 7.85 0.19 -32.67
C ASP A 99 8.19 1.34 -31.72
N ALA A 100 9.48 1.61 -31.55
CA ALA A 100 9.96 2.63 -30.63
C ALA A 100 9.41 4.03 -30.95
N SER A 101 9.19 4.36 -32.23
CA SER A 101 8.65 5.67 -32.64
C SER A 101 7.23 5.91 -32.14
N ILE A 102 6.35 4.92 -32.29
CA ILE A 102 4.96 4.98 -31.82
C ILE A 102 4.95 5.04 -30.29
N ARG A 103 5.75 4.18 -29.64
CA ARG A 103 5.87 4.17 -28.18
C ARG A 103 6.32 5.53 -27.64
N ASN A 104 7.35 6.14 -28.22
CA ASN A 104 7.86 7.43 -27.79
C ASN A 104 6.88 8.57 -28.08
N LYS A 105 6.05 8.45 -29.13
CA LYS A 105 4.98 9.41 -29.42
C LYS A 105 3.89 9.39 -28.34
N VAL A 106 3.52 8.20 -27.86
CA VAL A 106 2.48 8.03 -26.83
C VAL A 106 3.01 8.38 -25.44
N MET A 107 4.19 7.86 -25.09
CA MET A 107 4.77 8.06 -23.75
C MET A 107 5.40 9.44 -23.57
N GLY A 108 5.74 10.11 -24.67
CA GLY A 108 6.57 11.31 -24.70
C GLY A 108 8.06 10.96 -24.86
N PRO A 109 8.84 11.80 -25.58
CA PRO A 109 10.25 11.53 -25.87
C PRO A 109 11.12 11.49 -24.61
N ASP A 110 10.72 12.22 -23.57
CA ASP A 110 11.48 12.35 -22.33
C ASP A 110 11.03 11.36 -21.25
N TYR A 111 10.10 10.46 -21.56
CA TYR A 111 9.60 9.53 -20.57
C TYR A 111 10.66 8.48 -20.25
N SER A 112 10.99 8.36 -18.97
CA SER A 112 11.93 7.37 -18.46
C SER A 112 11.39 6.76 -17.18
N VAL A 113 11.46 5.44 -17.09
CA VAL A 113 11.06 4.69 -15.89
C VAL A 113 11.84 5.17 -14.66
N HIS A 114 13.04 5.70 -14.83
CA HIS A 114 13.83 6.29 -13.73
C HIS A 114 13.12 7.46 -13.03
N LYS A 115 12.27 8.22 -13.73
CA LYS A 115 11.51 9.35 -13.15
C LYS A 115 10.41 8.91 -12.19
N GLU A 116 10.05 7.62 -12.21
CA GLU A 116 9.07 7.05 -11.29
C GLU A 116 9.67 6.74 -9.91
N PHE A 117 10.99 6.61 -9.84
CA PHE A 117 11.73 6.31 -8.63
C PHE A 117 12.38 7.57 -8.05
N PRO A 118 12.83 7.54 -6.77
CA PRO A 118 13.58 8.64 -6.20
C PRO A 118 14.78 8.99 -7.11
N LEU A 119 14.78 10.21 -7.61
CA LEU A 119 15.94 10.80 -8.29
C LEU A 119 16.95 11.17 -7.19
N GLY A 120 18.24 11.08 -7.48
CA GLY A 120 19.31 11.09 -6.47
C GLY A 120 19.28 12.26 -5.49
N PHE A 121 20.11 12.17 -4.45
CA PHE A 121 20.15 13.10 -3.30
C PHE A 121 20.12 14.60 -3.66
N GLU A 122 20.69 14.99 -4.80
CA GLU A 122 20.72 16.39 -5.23
C GLU A 122 19.34 16.97 -5.59
N GLU A 123 18.43 16.14 -6.12
CA GLU A 123 17.06 16.57 -6.45
C GLU A 123 16.12 16.47 -5.23
N ALA A 124 16.42 15.55 -4.30
CA ALA A 124 15.66 15.35 -3.06
C ALA A 124 16.04 16.36 -1.96
N ARG A 125 16.33 17.63 -2.30
CA ARG A 125 16.59 18.64 -1.26
C ARG A 125 15.34 18.78 -0.38
N PRO A 126 15.45 18.54 0.94
CA PRO A 126 14.31 18.63 1.83
C PRO A 126 13.78 20.06 1.80
N THR A 127 12.56 20.23 1.29
CA THR A 127 11.82 21.47 1.47
C THR A 127 11.58 21.62 2.97
N LEU A 128 12.09 22.71 3.55
CA LEU A 128 12.07 23.06 4.98
C LEU A 128 10.67 23.07 5.65
N SER A 129 9.62 22.77 4.90
CA SER A 129 8.22 22.87 5.29
C SER A 129 7.62 21.54 5.75
N GLY A 130 8.27 20.81 6.66
CA GLY A 130 7.67 19.66 7.39
C GLY A 130 6.96 18.60 6.54
N GLY A 131 7.31 18.50 5.25
CA GLY A 131 6.75 17.56 4.29
C GLY A 131 7.40 16.19 4.43
N GLU A 132 6.75 15.16 3.88
CA GLU A 132 7.37 13.84 3.78
C GLU A 132 8.74 13.93 3.09
N ASP A 133 9.69 13.11 3.53
CA ASP A 133 11.04 13.08 2.99
C ASP A 133 10.98 12.81 1.46
N PRO A 134 11.40 13.77 0.61
CA PRO A 134 11.28 13.65 -0.83
C PRO A 134 12.14 12.52 -1.41
N SER A 135 13.09 11.99 -0.62
CA SER A 135 13.89 10.81 -1.00
C SER A 135 13.11 9.48 -0.91
N LEU A 136 11.92 9.50 -0.31
CA LEU A 136 11.06 8.33 -0.15
C LEU A 136 9.92 8.35 -1.16
N VAL A 137 9.89 7.37 -2.06
CA VAL A 137 8.72 7.14 -2.93
C VAL A 137 7.95 5.92 -2.45
N ARG A 138 6.64 6.10 -2.23
CA ARG A 138 5.74 5.05 -1.75
C ARG A 138 4.83 4.57 -2.87
N TYR A 139 4.61 3.27 -2.93
CA TYR A 139 3.66 2.62 -3.80
C TYR A 139 2.72 1.75 -2.99
N HIS A 140 1.42 1.94 -3.11
CA HIS A 140 0.43 1.05 -2.55
C HIS A 140 0.11 -0.06 -3.54
N GLY A 141 0.15 -1.30 -3.08
CA GLY A 141 -0.04 -2.44 -3.94
C GLY A 141 -1.03 -3.47 -3.43
N ARG A 142 -1.49 -4.29 -4.37
CA ARG A 142 -2.37 -5.42 -4.13
C ARG A 142 -1.88 -6.61 -4.94
N ALA A 143 -1.64 -7.73 -4.27
CA ALA A 143 -1.20 -8.97 -4.87
C ALA A 143 -2.37 -9.95 -5.05
N VAL A 144 -2.23 -10.85 -6.01
CA VAL A 144 -3.21 -11.87 -6.43
C VAL A 144 -2.58 -13.25 -6.27
N GLY A 145 -3.38 -14.25 -5.95
CA GLY A 145 -2.89 -15.61 -5.65
C GLY A 145 -2.33 -15.75 -4.23
N ILE A 146 -2.47 -14.71 -3.41
CA ILE A 146 -2.10 -14.73 -1.99
C ILE A 146 -3.33 -14.50 -1.10
N PRO A 147 -3.27 -14.95 0.17
CA PRO A 147 -4.37 -14.83 1.12
C PRO A 147 -4.82 -13.39 1.33
N ALA A 148 -6.14 -13.18 1.48
CA ALA A 148 -6.73 -11.86 1.68
C ALA A 148 -6.10 -11.05 2.83
N LEU A 149 -5.54 -11.74 3.84
CA LEU A 149 -4.88 -11.12 4.99
C LEU A 149 -3.63 -10.31 4.60
N VAL A 150 -2.87 -10.79 3.61
CA VAL A 150 -1.58 -10.22 3.17
C VAL A 150 -1.67 -9.61 1.77
N ARG A 151 -2.89 -9.51 1.23
CA ARG A 151 -3.15 -9.07 -0.14
C ARG A 151 -2.68 -7.65 -0.42
N ASN A 152 -2.85 -6.76 0.55
CA ASN A 152 -2.51 -5.35 0.44
C ASN A 152 -1.15 -5.09 1.08
N PHE A 153 -0.29 -4.42 0.33
CA PHE A 153 1.05 -4.06 0.76
C PHE A 153 1.38 -2.62 0.35
N GLU A 154 2.51 -2.13 0.82
CA GLU A 154 3.11 -0.88 0.38
C GLU A 154 4.59 -1.15 0.10
N LYS A 155 5.09 -0.64 -1.00
CA LYS A 155 6.49 -0.69 -1.38
C LYS A 155 7.07 0.70 -1.23
N VAL A 156 8.15 0.81 -0.47
CA VAL A 156 8.85 2.07 -0.28
C VAL A 156 10.20 1.96 -0.95
N PHE A 157 10.54 2.97 -1.74
CA PHE A 157 11.77 3.09 -2.49
C PHE A 157 12.56 4.27 -1.92
N TRP A 158 13.86 4.11 -1.75
CA TRP A 158 14.77 5.17 -1.34
C TRP A 158 16.17 4.92 -1.87
N MET A 159 16.95 5.98 -1.92
CA MET A 159 18.36 5.93 -2.26
C MET A 159 19.17 6.23 -0.99
N PRO A 160 19.93 5.27 -0.43
CA PRO A 160 20.77 5.52 0.73
C PRO A 160 21.78 6.65 0.47
N PRO A 161 22.15 7.43 1.50
CA PRO A 161 23.20 8.43 1.37
C PRO A 161 24.49 7.79 0.83
N MET A 162 25.20 8.49 -0.05
CA MET A 162 26.47 8.04 -0.64
C MET A 162 26.40 6.84 -1.59
N THR A 163 25.20 6.34 -1.92
CA THR A 163 25.02 5.27 -2.90
C THR A 163 24.20 5.74 -4.10
N THR A 164 24.48 5.20 -5.28
CA THR A 164 23.64 5.36 -6.47
C THR A 164 22.63 4.21 -6.62
N GLU A 165 22.65 3.28 -5.67
CA GLU A 165 21.80 2.09 -5.69
C GLU A 165 20.43 2.43 -5.16
N LEU A 166 19.41 2.08 -5.94
CA LEU A 166 18.03 2.20 -5.51
C LEU A 166 17.66 0.98 -4.68
N LYS A 167 17.21 1.22 -3.45
CA LYS A 167 16.80 0.17 -2.51
C LYS A 167 15.34 0.34 -2.17
N GLY A 168 14.75 -0.72 -1.64
CA GLY A 168 13.37 -0.67 -1.23
C GLY A 168 13.00 -1.68 -0.18
N ARG A 169 11.76 -1.55 0.30
CA ARG A 169 11.17 -2.41 1.32
C ARG A 169 9.69 -2.61 1.07
N VAL A 170 9.17 -3.76 1.49
CA VAL A 170 7.74 -4.04 1.57
C VAL A 170 7.22 -3.84 2.99
N LEU A 171 6.14 -3.08 3.11
CA LEU A 171 5.32 -2.90 4.30
C LEU A 171 4.00 -3.65 4.09
N LEU A 172 3.74 -4.68 4.89
CA LEU A 172 2.46 -5.37 4.88
C LEU A 172 1.45 -4.57 5.71
N ARG A 173 0.31 -4.15 5.13
CA ARG A 173 -0.60 -3.19 5.79
C ARG A 173 -1.41 -3.76 6.96
N LYS A 174 -1.37 -5.07 7.24
CA LYS A 174 -2.30 -5.69 8.20
C LYS A 174 -1.63 -6.18 9.47
N GLY A 175 -1.98 -5.52 10.58
CA GLY A 175 -1.61 -5.88 11.96
C GLY A 175 -0.17 -5.50 12.32
N SER A 176 0.03 -4.80 13.44
CA SER A 176 1.36 -4.39 13.91
C SER A 176 2.36 -5.55 13.98
N PHE A 177 1.87 -6.78 14.21
CA PHE A 177 2.71 -7.97 14.31
C PHE A 177 3.31 -8.44 12.99
N VAL A 178 2.60 -8.31 11.86
CA VAL A 178 3.08 -8.89 10.58
C VAL A 178 4.25 -8.06 10.02
N GLY A 179 4.18 -6.74 10.11
CA GLY A 179 5.25 -5.87 9.61
C GLY A 179 6.60 -6.05 10.32
N THR A 180 6.57 -6.40 11.61
CA THR A 180 7.76 -6.64 12.44
C THR A 180 8.40 -8.00 12.20
N LEU A 181 7.58 -8.99 11.82
CA LEU A 181 8.04 -10.37 11.60
C LEU A 181 8.65 -10.57 10.21
N TRP A 182 8.25 -9.78 9.21
CA TRP A 182 8.73 -9.94 7.83
C TRP A 182 9.20 -8.62 7.20
N PRO A 183 10.32 -8.04 7.65
CA PRO A 183 10.90 -6.90 6.98
C PRO A 183 11.58 -7.36 5.67
N LEU A 184 10.84 -7.30 4.57
CA LEU A 184 11.34 -7.67 3.24
C LEU A 184 12.02 -6.46 2.59
N TYR A 185 13.34 -6.52 2.50
CA TYR A 185 14.17 -5.53 1.81
C TYR A 185 14.53 -6.04 0.41
N TYR A 186 14.72 -5.13 -0.54
CA TYR A 186 15.10 -5.50 -1.90
C TYR A 186 16.01 -4.44 -2.54
N HIS A 187 16.84 -4.89 -3.48
CA HIS A 187 17.60 -4.06 -4.40
C HIS A 187 16.77 -3.83 -5.66
N VAL A 188 16.85 -2.64 -6.26
CA VAL A 188 16.10 -2.28 -7.46
C VAL A 188 17.04 -2.10 -8.63
N ASN A 189 16.86 -2.91 -9.67
CA ASN A 189 17.57 -2.76 -10.92
C ASN A 189 16.61 -2.25 -12.00
N ILE A 190 16.78 -0.99 -12.39
CA ILE A 190 15.99 -0.36 -13.46
C ILE A 190 16.72 -0.61 -14.78
N ALA A 191 16.51 -1.81 -15.33
CA ALA A 191 17.04 -2.19 -16.62
C ALA A 191 16.11 -3.22 -17.28
N PRO A 192 16.07 -3.27 -18.62
CA PRO A 192 15.39 -4.34 -19.34
C PRO A 192 15.86 -5.69 -18.85
N SER A 193 14.92 -6.50 -18.37
CA SER A 193 15.17 -7.84 -17.85
C SER A 193 14.22 -8.84 -18.49
N VAL A 194 14.62 -10.11 -18.48
CA VAL A 194 13.82 -11.21 -19.01
C VAL A 194 13.35 -12.05 -17.83
N VAL A 195 12.05 -12.26 -17.71
CA VAL A 195 11.47 -13.16 -16.71
C VAL A 195 11.93 -14.58 -17.03
N PRO A 196 12.62 -15.25 -16.08
CA PRO A 196 13.10 -16.59 -16.26
C PRO A 196 11.94 -17.56 -16.55
N GLY A 197 12.17 -18.50 -17.48
CA GLY A 197 11.19 -19.51 -17.85
C GLY A 197 10.10 -19.08 -18.83
N THR A 198 9.67 -17.81 -18.83
CA THR A 198 8.65 -17.31 -19.77
C THR A 198 9.24 -16.53 -20.94
N GLY A 199 10.47 -16.00 -20.82
CA GLY A 199 11.08 -15.15 -21.84
C GLY A 199 10.43 -13.76 -21.96
N GLU A 200 9.56 -13.42 -21.00
CA GLU A 200 8.81 -12.18 -21.00
C GLU A 200 9.70 -10.99 -20.58
N LEU A 201 9.63 -9.86 -21.30
CA LEU A 201 10.40 -8.66 -20.94
C LEU A 201 9.79 -7.91 -19.75
N ALA A 202 10.63 -7.28 -18.93
CA ALA A 202 10.29 -6.44 -17.81
C ALA A 202 11.18 -5.18 -17.76
N ASP A 203 10.67 -4.11 -17.14
CA ASP A 203 11.30 -2.79 -17.07
C ASP A 203 12.28 -2.66 -15.89
N ALA A 204 12.01 -3.38 -14.81
CA ALA A 204 12.82 -3.37 -13.62
C ALA A 204 12.68 -4.69 -12.85
N THR A 205 13.69 -5.02 -12.05
CA THR A 205 13.64 -6.13 -11.08
C THR A 205 13.77 -5.62 -9.66
N LEU A 206 13.10 -6.31 -8.73
CA LEU A 206 13.24 -6.13 -7.30
C LEU A 206 13.80 -7.42 -6.70
N ASP A 207 15.09 -7.40 -6.39
CA ASP A 207 15.83 -8.56 -5.92
C ASP A 207 15.77 -8.59 -4.39
N TYR A 208 15.02 -9.55 -3.83
CA TYR A 208 14.89 -9.70 -2.39
C TYR A 208 16.12 -10.43 -1.85
N LEU A 209 17.02 -9.64 -1.27
CA LEU A 209 18.28 -10.10 -0.72
C LEU A 209 18.31 -9.94 0.80
N ASP A 210 19.05 -10.81 1.48
CA ASP A 210 19.28 -10.64 2.90
C ASP A 210 20.07 -9.34 3.15
N PRO A 211 19.86 -8.69 4.30
CA PRO A 211 20.43 -7.38 4.56
C PRO A 211 21.94 -7.23 4.39
N PRO A 212 22.78 -8.22 4.76
CA PRO A 212 24.22 -8.13 4.53
C PRO A 212 24.58 -8.03 3.04
N PHE A 213 23.82 -8.67 2.16
CA PHE A 213 24.04 -8.60 0.70
C PHE A 213 23.52 -7.30 0.09
N LEU A 214 22.57 -6.64 0.74
CA LEU A 214 22.13 -5.31 0.35
C LEU A 214 23.11 -4.21 0.77
N GLY A 215 24.17 -4.53 1.53
CA GLY A 215 25.08 -3.53 2.09
C GLY A 215 24.35 -2.48 2.93
N LEU A 216 23.24 -2.86 3.57
CA LEU A 216 22.44 -1.95 4.39
C LEU A 216 23.03 -1.88 5.80
N ASN A 217 23.59 -0.74 6.16
CA ASN A 217 23.91 -0.41 7.53
C ASN A 217 22.69 0.18 8.23
N ALA A 218 22.65 0.15 9.57
CA ALA A 218 21.56 0.75 10.33
C ALA A 218 21.40 2.27 10.07
N ALA A 219 22.48 2.94 9.66
CA ALA A 219 22.47 4.36 9.29
C ALA A 219 21.85 4.63 7.90
N ASP A 220 21.80 3.62 7.01
CA ASP A 220 21.27 3.73 5.65
C ASP A 220 19.74 3.62 5.60
N ILE A 221 19.15 3.28 6.73
CA ILE A 221 17.71 3.10 6.90
C ILE A 221 17.10 4.48 7.19
N PRO A 222 16.08 4.92 6.43
CA PRO A 222 15.42 6.19 6.67
C PRO A 222 14.94 6.29 8.12
N GLN A 223 15.55 7.18 8.89
CA GLN A 223 15.11 7.45 10.26
C GLN A 223 13.87 8.31 10.18
N VAL A 224 12.70 7.72 10.47
CA VAL A 224 11.50 8.54 10.62
C VAL A 224 11.56 9.20 11.98
N ASP A 225 11.33 10.51 12.02
CA ASP A 225 11.27 11.28 13.25
C ASP A 225 10.26 10.62 14.22
N SER A 226 10.82 9.93 15.20
CA SER A 226 10.08 9.11 16.17
C SER A 226 9.11 9.97 16.99
N SER A 227 9.36 11.28 17.09
CA SER A 227 8.52 12.21 17.84
C SER A 227 7.09 12.31 17.27
N THR A 228 6.95 12.25 15.94
CA THR A 228 5.64 12.39 15.27
C THR A 228 4.82 11.11 15.39
N GLN A 229 5.47 9.94 15.32
CA GLN A 229 4.81 8.64 15.52
C GLN A 229 4.40 8.43 16.97
N LEU A 230 5.27 8.77 17.93
CA LEU A 230 4.94 8.73 19.35
C LEU A 230 3.73 9.59 19.65
N ARG A 231 3.65 10.83 19.13
CA ARG A 231 2.46 11.70 19.31
C ARG A 231 1.17 11.07 18.77
N LYS A 232 1.19 10.47 17.57
CA LYS A 232 0.03 9.77 16.98
C LYS A 232 -0.38 8.54 17.79
N TYR A 233 0.58 7.83 18.37
CA TYR A 233 0.33 6.66 19.20
C TYR A 233 -0.25 7.04 20.57
N TRP A 234 0.37 8.00 21.27
CA TRP A 234 -0.12 8.51 22.54
C TRP A 234 -1.53 9.10 22.43
N THR A 235 -1.84 9.81 21.34
CA THR A 235 -3.21 10.29 21.09
C THR A 235 -4.21 9.15 20.88
N LYS A 236 -3.85 8.09 20.15
CA LYS A 236 -4.71 6.90 20.00
C LYS A 236 -4.91 6.15 21.32
N LEU A 237 -3.85 5.94 22.10
CA LEU A 237 -3.94 5.30 23.42
C LEU A 237 -4.81 6.12 24.38
N LEU A 238 -4.62 7.45 24.39
CA LEU A 238 -5.42 8.36 25.20
C LEU A 238 -6.91 8.27 24.81
N LEU A 239 -7.22 8.30 23.51
CA LEU A 239 -8.58 8.13 23.00
C LEU A 239 -9.18 6.78 23.39
N LEU A 240 -8.42 5.68 23.24
CA LEU A 240 -8.89 4.34 23.62
C LEU A 240 -9.16 4.24 25.13
N SER A 241 -8.30 4.84 25.95
CA SER A 241 -8.50 4.94 27.39
C SER A 241 -9.76 5.71 27.75
N ILE A 242 -10.02 6.84 27.08
CA ILE A 242 -11.23 7.65 27.29
C ILE A 242 -12.49 6.86 26.90
N VAL A 243 -12.49 6.19 25.76
CA VAL A 243 -13.63 5.38 25.29
C VAL A 243 -13.90 4.24 26.27
N ASN A 244 -12.87 3.52 26.71
CA ASN A 244 -13.03 2.43 27.67
C ASN A 244 -13.54 2.92 29.04
N ALA A 245 -13.06 4.07 29.52
CA ALA A 245 -13.56 4.68 30.75
C ALA A 245 -15.05 5.03 30.63
N ALA A 246 -15.47 5.62 29.51
CA ALA A 246 -16.87 5.95 29.25
C ALA A 246 -17.78 4.71 29.20
N VAL A 247 -17.32 3.63 28.54
CA VAL A 247 -18.04 2.35 28.50
C VAL A 247 -18.15 1.74 29.91
N GLY A 248 -17.06 1.77 30.69
CA GLY A 248 -17.05 1.29 32.07
C GLY A 248 -18.06 2.02 32.96
N ILE A 249 -18.14 3.34 32.86
CA ILE A 249 -19.13 4.17 33.57
C ILE A 249 -20.56 3.80 33.15
N GLY A 250 -20.81 3.62 31.84
CA GLY A 250 -22.13 3.27 31.33
C GLY A 250 -22.61 1.89 31.80
N VAL A 251 -21.73 0.88 31.80
CA VAL A 251 -22.04 -0.47 32.29
C VAL A 251 -22.32 -0.45 33.80
N ALA A 252 -21.48 0.24 34.58
CA ALA A 252 -21.69 0.39 36.02
C ALA A 252 -23.04 1.07 36.34
N SER A 253 -23.40 2.11 35.59
CA SER A 253 -24.67 2.81 35.75
C SER A 253 -25.89 1.93 35.46
N ARG A 254 -25.85 1.11 34.40
CA ARG A 254 -26.96 0.19 34.08
C ARG A 254 -27.09 -0.94 35.09
N PHE A 255 -25.97 -1.46 35.58
CA PHE A 255 -25.97 -2.50 36.60
C PHE A 255 -26.59 -2.00 37.92
N MET A 256 -26.28 -0.74 38.30
CA MET A 256 -26.88 -0.10 39.47
C MET A 256 -28.41 0.11 39.36
N GLN A 257 -28.95 0.21 38.13
CA GLN A 257 -30.39 0.43 37.91
C GLN A 257 -31.22 -0.88 37.92
N GLY A 258 -30.60 -2.05 37.70
CA GLY A 258 -31.29 -3.34 37.55
C GLY A 258 -31.23 -4.29 38.75
N ALA A 259 -30.48 -3.98 39.81
CA ALA A 259 -30.26 -4.90 40.92
C ALA A 259 -31.42 -4.87 41.94
N SER A 260 -32.13 -5.99 42.10
CA SER A 260 -33.13 -6.20 43.15
C SER A 260 -32.49 -6.50 44.52
N ALA A 261 -33.25 -6.24 45.59
CA ALA A 261 -32.77 -5.79 46.89
C ALA A 261 -31.79 -6.67 47.71
N PRO A 262 -31.73 -8.02 47.65
CA PRO A 262 -30.89 -8.75 48.61
C PRO A 262 -29.42 -8.93 48.16
N VAL A 263 -29.13 -8.95 46.86
CA VAL A 263 -27.74 -9.06 46.35
C VAL A 263 -27.05 -7.69 46.28
N GLY A 264 -27.84 -6.62 46.15
CA GLY A 264 -27.34 -5.25 46.02
C GLY A 264 -26.57 -4.74 47.24
N THR A 265 -26.91 -5.18 48.47
CA THR A 265 -26.30 -4.66 49.70
C THR A 265 -24.89 -5.20 49.94
N LEU A 266 -24.65 -6.48 49.66
CA LEU A 266 -23.32 -7.08 49.77
C LEU A 266 -22.36 -6.51 48.73
N LEU A 267 -22.84 -6.36 47.49
CA LEU A 267 -22.04 -5.81 46.40
C LEU A 267 -21.78 -4.30 46.58
N LYS A 268 -22.75 -3.53 47.09
CA LYS A 268 -22.56 -2.11 47.44
C LYS A 268 -21.48 -1.95 48.52
N ASN A 269 -21.49 -2.77 49.57
CA ASN A 269 -20.49 -2.70 50.63
C ASN A 269 -19.09 -3.12 50.15
N LEU A 270 -18.99 -4.03 49.16
CA LEU A 270 -17.72 -4.42 48.56
C LEU A 270 -17.18 -3.33 47.61
N LEU A 271 -18.05 -2.72 46.80
CA LEU A 271 -17.71 -1.67 45.82
C LEU A 271 -17.45 -0.30 46.48
N GLN A 272 -18.05 -0.01 47.64
CA GLN A 272 -17.79 1.23 48.39
C GLN A 272 -16.47 1.20 49.18
N ARG A 273 -15.78 0.05 49.25
CA ARG A 273 -14.47 0.03 49.89
C ARG A 273 -13.45 0.72 48.99
N PRO A 274 -12.75 1.76 49.49
CA PRO A 274 -11.77 2.50 48.69
C PRO A 274 -10.68 1.59 48.10
N PHE A 275 -10.38 0.49 48.79
CA PHE A 275 -9.45 -0.53 48.33
C PHE A 275 -9.84 -1.18 46.99
N PHE A 276 -11.11 -1.48 46.75
CA PHE A 276 -11.52 -2.19 45.53
C PHE A 276 -11.39 -1.30 44.29
N LEU A 277 -11.74 -0.02 44.41
CA LEU A 277 -11.57 0.97 43.34
C LEU A 277 -10.10 1.22 43.00
N VAL A 278 -9.23 1.26 44.02
CA VAL A 278 -7.78 1.41 43.83
C VAL A 278 -7.19 0.18 43.13
N PHE A 279 -7.58 -1.04 43.55
CA PHE A 279 -7.10 -2.27 42.92
C PHE A 279 -7.60 -2.47 41.49
N ALA A 280 -8.87 -2.17 41.22
CA ALA A 280 -9.42 -2.21 39.86
C ALA A 280 -8.72 -1.18 38.95
N GLY A 281 -8.46 0.03 39.47
CA GLY A 281 -7.70 1.05 38.77
C GLY A 281 -6.25 0.63 38.48
N LEU A 282 -5.55 0.08 39.46
CA LEU A 282 -4.18 -0.42 39.31
C LEU A 282 -4.09 -1.62 38.37
N PHE A 283 -5.01 -2.59 38.47
CA PHE A 283 -5.05 -3.73 37.56
C PHE A 283 -5.32 -3.28 36.13
N TRP A 284 -6.24 -2.32 35.93
CA TRP A 284 -6.50 -1.75 34.62
C TRP A 284 -5.31 -0.95 34.07
N MET A 285 -4.61 -0.18 34.93
CA MET A 285 -3.37 0.50 34.56
C MET A 285 -2.25 -0.49 34.22
N MET A 286 -2.10 -1.59 34.97
CA MET A 286 -1.08 -2.62 34.70
C MET A 286 -1.40 -3.42 33.43
N ALA A 287 -2.67 -3.75 33.18
CA ALA A 287 -3.08 -4.41 31.95
C ALA A 287 -2.88 -3.51 30.73
N THR A 288 -3.21 -2.23 30.82
CA THR A 288 -2.94 -1.26 29.75
C THR A 288 -1.44 -0.99 29.57
N ALA A 289 -0.65 -0.93 30.65
CA ALA A 289 0.80 -0.81 30.59
C ALA A 289 1.46 -2.06 29.99
N LEU A 290 1.00 -3.27 30.34
CA LEU A 290 1.52 -4.52 29.79
C LEU A 290 1.18 -4.64 28.30
N VAL A 291 -0.05 -4.31 27.90
CA VAL A 291 -0.42 -4.20 26.48
C VAL A 291 0.44 -3.15 25.79
N ALA A 292 0.69 -1.99 26.41
CA ALA A 292 1.55 -0.96 25.84
C ALA A 292 3.01 -1.40 25.70
N VAL A 293 3.57 -2.14 26.68
CA VAL A 293 4.95 -2.67 26.65
C VAL A 293 5.09 -3.77 25.59
N VAL A 294 4.14 -4.70 25.51
CA VAL A 294 4.13 -5.77 24.50
C VAL A 294 3.82 -5.23 23.09
N THR A 295 3.18 -4.06 23.01
CA THR A 295 2.87 -3.38 21.74
C THR A 295 3.72 -2.14 21.50
N LEU A 296 4.84 -1.94 22.22
CA LEU A 296 5.76 -0.86 21.91
C LEU A 296 6.14 -1.06 20.44
N PRO A 297 5.65 -0.20 19.52
CA PRO A 297 6.04 -0.33 18.15
C PRO A 297 7.54 -0.09 18.18
N GLU A 298 8.30 -1.01 17.59
CA GLU A 298 9.68 -0.74 17.17
C GLU A 298 9.63 0.67 16.58
N THR A 299 10.26 1.64 17.27
CA THR A 299 9.90 3.07 17.18
C THR A 299 10.28 3.68 15.84
N SER A 300 10.98 2.91 15.02
CA SER A 300 11.17 3.17 13.62
C SER A 300 10.13 2.39 12.80
N PRO A 301 9.39 3.04 11.88
CA PRO A 301 8.61 2.32 10.86
C PRO A 301 9.50 1.40 10.00
N TRP A 302 10.82 1.50 10.17
CA TRP A 302 11.87 0.65 9.63
C TRP A 302 12.48 -0.26 10.68
N PRO A 303 11.89 -1.45 10.96
CA PRO A 303 12.53 -2.52 11.69
C PRO A 303 13.91 -2.83 11.15
N PHE A 304 14.76 -3.30 12.05
CA PHE A 304 16.07 -3.79 11.68
C PHE A 304 15.96 -4.80 10.54
N PRO A 305 16.85 -4.71 9.54
CA PRO A 305 16.90 -5.69 8.48
C PRO A 305 17.12 -7.09 9.07
N LYS A 306 16.20 -8.01 8.77
CA LYS A 306 16.27 -9.42 9.19
C LYS A 306 16.41 -10.30 7.97
N ARG A 307 16.97 -11.49 8.17
CA ARG A 307 17.00 -12.54 7.16
C ARG A 307 15.58 -12.82 6.67
N HIS A 308 15.40 -12.95 5.37
CA HIS A 308 14.08 -13.23 4.81
C HIS A 308 13.64 -14.64 5.19
N LEU A 309 12.41 -14.76 5.68
CA LEU A 309 11.84 -16.06 5.98
C LEU A 309 11.27 -16.69 4.69
N PRO A 310 11.26 -18.03 4.59
CA PRO A 310 10.49 -18.71 3.56
C PRO A 310 9.03 -18.20 3.53
N PRO A 311 8.43 -18.04 2.35
CA PRO A 311 8.93 -18.42 1.02
C PRO A 311 9.76 -17.35 0.29
N PHE A 312 10.03 -16.21 0.92
CA PHE A 312 10.59 -15.01 0.27
C PHE A 312 12.10 -15.05 0.00
N GLU A 313 12.82 -16.05 0.53
CA GLU A 313 14.24 -16.26 0.23
C GLU A 313 14.47 -16.39 -1.29
N GLY A 314 15.24 -15.46 -1.86
CA GLY A 314 15.57 -15.42 -3.28
C GLY A 314 14.41 -15.06 -4.21
N LEU A 315 13.34 -14.46 -3.68
CA LEU A 315 12.25 -13.93 -4.50
C LEU A 315 12.80 -12.79 -5.39
N VAL A 316 12.35 -12.73 -6.64
CA VAL A 316 12.59 -11.60 -7.54
C VAL A 316 11.25 -11.15 -8.08
N ASP A 317 10.91 -9.87 -7.90
CA ASP A 317 9.75 -9.30 -8.58
C ASP A 317 10.18 -8.65 -9.90
N TYR A 318 9.50 -8.99 -10.98
CA TYR A 318 9.66 -8.35 -12.28
C TYR A 318 8.55 -7.34 -12.48
N LEU A 319 8.91 -6.11 -12.85
CA LEU A 319 7.98 -5.01 -13.00
C LEU A 319 7.79 -4.65 -14.47
N ARG A 320 6.54 -4.37 -14.84
CA ARG A 320 6.17 -3.73 -16.10
C ARG A 320 5.46 -2.43 -15.80
N HIS A 321 5.83 -1.41 -16.53
CA HIS A 321 5.21 -0.12 -16.41
C HIS A 321 3.92 -0.06 -17.23
N VAL A 322 2.82 0.31 -16.58
CA VAL A 322 1.47 0.36 -17.19
C VAL A 322 1.14 1.77 -17.66
N GLY A 323 1.60 2.78 -16.90
CA GLY A 323 1.38 4.19 -17.12
C GLY A 323 1.85 4.97 -15.87
N PRO A 324 2.00 6.29 -15.94
CA PRO A 324 2.67 7.08 -14.90
C PRO A 324 2.19 6.75 -13.47
N GLY A 325 3.12 6.39 -12.60
CA GLY A 325 2.86 5.97 -11.23
C GLY A 325 2.10 4.65 -11.08
N VAL A 326 1.97 3.80 -12.10
CA VAL A 326 1.28 2.51 -12.04
C VAL A 326 2.15 1.41 -12.65
N PHE A 327 2.48 0.42 -11.82
CA PHE A 327 3.23 -0.77 -12.22
C PHE A 327 2.41 -2.03 -11.97
N VAL A 328 2.59 -2.99 -12.86
CA VAL A 328 2.16 -4.38 -12.65
C VAL A 328 3.40 -5.24 -12.53
N GLY A 329 3.39 -6.24 -11.65
CA GLY A 329 4.54 -7.09 -11.46
C GLY A 329 4.18 -8.54 -11.22
N VAL A 330 5.18 -9.40 -11.40
CA VAL A 330 5.11 -10.83 -11.07
C VAL A 330 6.25 -11.19 -10.15
N GLY A 331 5.93 -11.85 -9.05
CA GLY A 331 6.91 -12.44 -8.16
C GLY A 331 7.33 -13.80 -8.72
N TRP A 332 8.63 -14.01 -8.85
CA TRP A 332 9.22 -15.22 -9.39
C TRP A 332 10.24 -15.81 -8.43
N LYS A 333 10.26 -17.14 -8.31
CA LYS A 333 11.22 -17.82 -7.45
C LYS A 333 12.15 -18.72 -8.28
N PRO A 334 13.48 -18.61 -8.10
CA PRO A 334 14.42 -19.51 -8.75
C PRO A 334 14.20 -20.96 -8.30
N PRO A 335 14.67 -21.94 -9.11
CA PRO A 335 14.55 -23.33 -8.75
C PRO A 335 15.51 -23.64 -7.60
N GLY A 336 15.06 -24.37 -6.57
CA GLY A 336 15.99 -24.91 -5.56
C GLY A 336 15.53 -24.95 -4.11
N ARG A 337 14.43 -24.31 -3.72
CA ARG A 337 13.87 -24.48 -2.36
C ARG A 337 12.35 -24.50 -2.38
N ARG A 338 11.80 -25.72 -2.30
CA ARG A 338 10.40 -25.88 -1.90
C ARG A 338 10.24 -25.21 -0.52
N PRO A 339 9.15 -24.49 -0.27
CA PRO A 339 8.83 -24.10 1.10
C PRO A 339 8.80 -25.37 1.97
N PRO A 340 9.10 -25.26 3.28
CA PRO A 340 8.99 -26.40 4.17
C PRO A 340 7.57 -26.96 4.14
N THR A 341 7.42 -28.28 4.22
CA THR A 341 6.11 -28.95 4.13
C THR A 341 5.15 -28.61 5.27
N TRP A 342 5.68 -28.07 6.37
CA TRP A 342 4.89 -27.57 7.50
C TRP A 342 4.39 -26.13 7.30
N TRP A 343 4.75 -25.47 6.20
CA TRP A 343 4.33 -24.09 5.94
C TRP A 343 2.81 -24.06 5.69
N PRO A 344 2.02 -23.33 6.50
CA PRO A 344 0.55 -23.45 6.53
C PRO A 344 -0.15 -23.03 5.22
N TRP A 345 0.60 -22.49 4.26
CA TRP A 345 0.13 -22.02 2.97
C TRP A 345 0.40 -23.00 1.81
N GLU A 346 0.98 -24.17 2.07
CA GLU A 346 1.25 -25.21 1.06
C GLU A 346 -0.03 -25.79 0.42
N GLY A 347 -1.21 -25.55 1.00
CA GLY A 347 -2.51 -25.86 0.39
C GLY A 347 -3.25 -24.67 -0.27
N TRP A 348 -2.78 -23.43 -0.04
CA TRP A 348 -3.54 -22.21 -0.35
C TRP A 348 -3.08 -21.50 -1.62
N ILE A 349 -1.78 -21.52 -1.87
CA ILE A 349 -1.29 -21.27 -3.22
C ILE A 349 -1.61 -22.56 -3.94
N PRO A 350 -2.41 -22.56 -5.03
CA PRO A 350 -2.64 -23.78 -5.79
C PRO A 350 -1.31 -24.19 -6.42
N TRP A 351 -0.50 -24.92 -5.67
CA TRP A 351 0.63 -25.71 -6.16
C TRP A 351 0.13 -26.93 -6.94
N GLY A 352 -1.20 -27.09 -7.04
CA GLY A 352 -1.93 -28.22 -7.60
C GLY A 352 -1.65 -28.42 -9.08
N THR A 353 -0.92 -29.51 -9.37
CA THR A 353 -1.00 -30.49 -10.47
C THR A 353 -1.15 -30.04 -11.92
N THR A 354 -1.82 -28.94 -12.24
CA THR A 354 -1.68 -28.31 -13.55
C THR A 354 -0.44 -27.43 -13.50
N ARG A 355 0.65 -27.90 -14.13
CA ARG A 355 1.72 -26.98 -14.55
C ARG A 355 0.99 -25.78 -15.19
N PRO A 356 1.16 -24.54 -14.68
CA PRO A 356 0.73 -23.41 -15.49
C PRO A 356 1.35 -23.63 -16.87
N PRO A 357 0.64 -23.39 -17.98
CA PRO A 357 1.15 -23.67 -19.33
C PRO A 357 2.51 -23.00 -19.61
N ASN A 358 2.93 -22.06 -18.75
CA ASN A 358 4.20 -21.36 -18.77
C ASN A 358 5.11 -21.69 -17.55
N SER A 359 5.13 -22.93 -17.05
CA SER A 359 6.20 -23.34 -16.13
C SER A 359 7.50 -23.44 -16.92
N GLY A 360 8.47 -22.58 -16.62
CA GLY A 360 9.78 -22.58 -17.28
C GLY A 360 10.42 -23.96 -17.26
N LEU A 361 11.19 -24.27 -18.30
CA LEU A 361 11.91 -25.55 -18.46
C LEU A 361 12.80 -25.89 -17.26
N ASN A 362 13.17 -24.90 -16.44
CA ASN A 362 14.14 -25.03 -15.36
C ASN A 362 13.52 -25.20 -13.96
N GLY A 363 12.22 -25.45 -13.84
CA GLY A 363 11.57 -25.67 -12.53
C GLY A 363 11.27 -24.39 -11.73
N GLU A 364 11.55 -23.26 -12.34
CA GLU A 364 11.16 -21.92 -11.95
C GLU A 364 9.64 -21.72 -11.96
N ARG A 365 9.13 -20.92 -11.02
CA ARG A 365 7.68 -20.79 -10.82
C ARG A 365 7.26 -19.35 -10.56
N LYS A 366 6.18 -18.96 -11.24
CA LYS A 366 5.38 -17.78 -10.90
C LYS A 366 4.80 -17.96 -9.50
N PHE A 367 5.10 -17.03 -8.61
CA PHE A 367 4.68 -17.08 -7.22
C PHE A 367 3.39 -16.26 -6.99
N PHE A 368 3.34 -15.02 -7.48
CA PHE A 368 2.13 -14.19 -7.49
C PHE A 368 2.17 -13.12 -8.59
N THR A 369 1.02 -12.50 -8.87
CA THR A 369 0.95 -11.25 -9.66
C THR A 369 0.54 -10.11 -8.74
N PHE A 370 0.97 -8.89 -8.99
CA PHE A 370 0.54 -7.74 -8.21
C PHE A 370 0.45 -6.49 -9.08
N ILE A 371 -0.27 -5.50 -8.58
CA ILE A 371 -0.26 -4.14 -9.07
C ILE A 371 0.22 -3.23 -7.94
N MET A 372 0.91 -2.16 -8.27
CA MET A 372 1.29 -1.12 -7.33
C MET A 372 1.13 0.27 -7.95
N VAL A 373 0.67 1.21 -7.14
CA VAL A 373 0.30 2.57 -7.53
C VAL A 373 1.02 3.56 -6.62
N ARG A 374 1.68 4.56 -7.22
CA ARG A 374 2.41 5.61 -6.51
C ARG A 374 1.46 6.38 -5.61
N SER A 375 1.85 6.55 -4.36
CA SER A 375 1.17 7.43 -3.41
C SER A 375 1.22 8.88 -3.91
N PRO A 376 0.15 9.69 -3.70
CA PRO A 376 0.16 11.11 -4.01
C PRO A 376 1.29 11.87 -3.31
#